data_AF-A0A812SW54-F1
#
_entry.id   AF-A0A812SW54-F1
#
_cell.length_a   1.000
_cell.length_b   1.000
_cell.length_c   1.000
_cell.angle_alpha   90.00
_cell.angle_beta   90.00
_cell.angle_gamma   90.00
#
_symmetry.space_group_name_H-M   'P 1'
#
loop_
_entity.id
_entity.type
_entity.pdbx_description
1 polymer ?
#
loop_
_entity_poly.entity_id
_entity_poly.type
_entity_poly.pdbx_seq_one_letter_code
_entity_poly.pdbx_strand_id
1 'polypeptide(L)'
;MTSNTAPGGCIPACAAGRGICGHGVCFCRSPYSGPTCEVEFKEDFMRFGYFTVVCLVSVAIVLGFFAADIVWRVTRPSPKAAAVGTQQVKKETWRPQAN
;
A
#
# COMPACT_ATOMS: atom_id res chain seq x y z
N MET A 1 10.54 -36.21 -32.82
CA MET A 1 9.16 -35.72 -32.92
C MET A 1 8.24 -36.93 -33.04
N THR A 2 7.76 -37.48 -31.92
CA THR A 2 6.72 -38.52 -31.90
C THR A 2 6.09 -38.53 -30.50
N SER A 3 4.96 -37.83 -30.32
CA SER A 3 4.11 -38.03 -29.14
C SER A 3 3.30 -39.30 -29.38
N ASN A 4 3.69 -40.37 -28.69
CA ASN A 4 3.01 -41.66 -28.73
C ASN A 4 1.60 -41.54 -28.14
N THR A 5 0.61 -41.87 -28.95
CA THR A 5 -0.76 -42.18 -28.52
C THR A 5 -0.73 -43.46 -27.68
N ALA A 6 -0.94 -43.36 -26.38
CA ALA A 6 -1.23 -44.50 -25.51
C ALA A 6 -2.74 -44.52 -25.20
N PRO A 7 -3.38 -45.69 -25.07
CA PRO A 7 -4.79 -45.79 -24.68
C PRO A 7 -4.92 -45.31 -23.23
N GLY A 8 -5.41 -44.07 -23.05
CA GLY A 8 -5.40 -43.33 -21.78
C GLY A 8 -4.71 -41.96 -21.84
N GLY A 9 -4.18 -41.57 -23.01
CA GLY A 9 -3.62 -40.23 -23.25
C GLY A 9 -4.69 -39.16 -23.51
N CYS A 10 -4.35 -37.91 -23.24
CA CYS A 10 -5.19 -36.75 -23.47
C CYS A 10 -5.15 -36.38 -24.96
N ILE A 11 -6.31 -36.08 -25.55
CA ILE A 11 -6.44 -35.58 -26.92
C ILE A 11 -7.18 -34.24 -26.84
N PRO A 12 -6.52 -33.09 -27.11
CA PRO A 12 -5.12 -32.91 -27.52
C PRO A 12 -4.09 -33.26 -26.42
N ALA A 13 -2.87 -33.61 -26.83
CA ALA A 13 -1.79 -33.92 -25.90
C ALA A 13 -1.39 -32.67 -25.09
N CYS A 14 -1.13 -32.85 -23.79
CA CYS A 14 -0.60 -31.78 -22.95
C CYS A 14 0.78 -31.34 -23.49
N ALA A 15 1.09 -30.05 -23.40
CA ALA A 15 2.38 -29.53 -23.83
C ALA A 15 3.54 -30.26 -23.09
N ALA A 16 4.52 -30.76 -23.85
CA ALA A 16 5.58 -31.62 -23.33
C ALA A 16 6.36 -30.91 -22.21
N GLY A 17 6.44 -31.57 -21.04
CA GLY A 17 7.14 -31.05 -19.86
C GLY A 17 6.36 -29.99 -19.05
N ARG A 18 5.13 -29.63 -19.45
CA ARG A 18 4.30 -28.62 -18.78
C ARG A 18 3.17 -29.19 -17.90
N GLY A 19 2.95 -30.51 -17.95
CA GLY A 19 1.93 -31.19 -17.15
C GLY A 19 1.91 -32.71 -17.32
N ILE A 20 1.04 -33.36 -16.55
CA ILE A 20 0.79 -34.82 -16.60
C ILE A 20 -0.65 -35.04 -17.09
N CYS A 21 -0.86 -36.00 -17.98
CA CYS A 21 -2.22 -36.38 -18.40
C CYS A 21 -2.81 -37.41 -17.43
N GLY A 22 -4.01 -37.15 -16.91
CA GLY A 22 -4.79 -38.10 -16.11
C GLY A 22 -6.27 -38.04 -16.48
N HIS A 23 -6.88 -39.19 -16.74
CA HIS A 23 -8.32 -39.31 -17.05
C HIS A 23 -8.83 -38.40 -18.19
N GLY A 24 -8.00 -38.14 -19.21
CA GLY A 24 -8.35 -37.27 -20.33
C GLY A 24 -8.26 -35.77 -20.03
N VAL A 25 -7.74 -35.38 -18.86
CA VAL A 25 -7.50 -33.98 -18.46
C VAL A 25 -6.00 -33.74 -18.22
N CYS A 26 -5.51 -32.59 -18.67
CA CYS A 26 -4.14 -32.15 -18.43
C CYS A 26 -4.00 -31.50 -17.05
N PHE A 27 -3.18 -32.08 -16.18
CA PHE A 27 -2.76 -31.48 -14.91
C PHE A 27 -1.51 -30.63 -15.14
N CYS A 28 -1.69 -29.31 -15.24
CA CYS A 28 -0.61 -28.38 -15.48
C CYS A 28 0.22 -28.11 -14.22
N ARG A 29 1.54 -27.99 -14.40
CA ARG A 29 2.46 -27.54 -13.34
C ARG A 29 2.49 -26.01 -13.33
N SER A 30 2.48 -25.38 -12.15
CA SER A 30 2.76 -23.93 -12.04
C SER A 30 4.11 -23.61 -12.69
N PRO A 31 4.21 -22.62 -13.59
CA PRO A 31 3.28 -21.50 -13.85
C PRO A 31 2.36 -21.65 -15.08
N TYR A 32 2.13 -22.88 -15.55
CA TYR A 32 1.36 -23.16 -16.76
C TYR A 32 -0.13 -23.35 -16.49
N SER A 33 -0.97 -22.94 -17.43
CA SER A 33 -2.43 -23.02 -17.36
C SER A 33 -3.06 -23.27 -18.74
N GLY A 34 -4.38 -23.44 -18.75
CA GLY A 34 -5.17 -23.73 -19.94
C GLY A 34 -5.47 -25.22 -20.10
N PRO A 35 -6.30 -25.58 -21.09
CA PRO A 35 -6.75 -26.96 -21.30
C PRO A 35 -5.61 -27.93 -21.66
N THR A 36 -4.49 -27.40 -22.17
CA THR A 36 -3.31 -28.14 -22.66
C THR A 36 -1.99 -27.68 -22.02
N CYS A 37 -2.06 -26.81 -21.00
CA CYS A 37 -0.89 -26.17 -20.38
C CYS A 37 -0.06 -25.31 -21.35
N GLU A 38 -0.72 -24.72 -22.35
CA GLU A 38 -0.10 -23.86 -23.37
C GLU A 38 0.15 -22.42 -22.88
N VAL A 39 -0.66 -21.95 -21.92
CA VAL A 39 -0.55 -20.60 -21.39
C VAL A 39 0.47 -20.61 -20.25
N GLU A 40 1.49 -19.77 -20.37
CA GLU A 40 2.46 -19.53 -19.29
C GLU A 40 2.10 -18.23 -18.60
N PHE A 41 1.60 -18.31 -17.38
CA PHE A 41 1.43 -17.11 -16.58
C PHE A 41 2.79 -16.72 -16.02
N LYS A 42 3.38 -15.64 -16.54
CA LYS A 42 4.50 -15.01 -15.84
C LYS A 42 4.01 -14.61 -14.45
N GLU A 43 4.50 -15.32 -13.44
CA GLU A 43 4.28 -15.08 -12.00
C GLU A 43 4.71 -13.65 -11.56
N ASP A 44 5.31 -12.88 -12.46
CA ASP A 44 5.73 -11.50 -12.26
C ASP A 44 4.59 -10.53 -11.90
N PHE A 45 3.32 -10.90 -12.15
CA PHE A 45 2.17 -10.09 -11.73
C PHE A 45 1.86 -10.15 -10.22
N MET A 46 2.39 -11.13 -9.48
CA MET A 46 2.06 -11.32 -8.06
C MET A 46 2.89 -10.48 -7.08
N ARG A 47 4.00 -9.86 -7.53
CA ARG A 47 4.79 -8.95 -6.68
C ARG A 47 4.37 -7.49 -6.74
N PHE A 48 3.36 -7.16 -7.54
CA PHE A 48 2.77 -5.81 -7.54
C PHE A 48 2.17 -5.45 -6.17
N GLY A 49 1.71 -6.45 -5.40
CA GLY A 49 1.12 -6.24 -4.07
C GLY A 49 2.05 -5.56 -3.07
N TYR A 50 3.34 -5.91 -3.03
CA TYR A 50 4.27 -5.26 -2.10
C TYR A 50 4.52 -3.81 -2.51
N PHE A 51 4.75 -3.57 -3.81
CA PHE A 51 4.99 -2.24 -4.33
C PHE A 51 3.77 -1.31 -4.10
N THR A 52 2.55 -1.79 -4.37
CA THR A 52 1.34 -1.00 -4.16
C THR A 52 1.12 -0.66 -2.69
N VAL A 53 1.33 -1.62 -1.77
CA VAL A 53 1.22 -1.37 -0.33
C VAL A 53 2.25 -0.34 0.13
N VAL A 54 3.51 -0.47 -0.30
CA VAL A 54 4.58 0.50 0.03
C VAL A 54 4.22 1.90 -0.47
N CYS A 55 3.76 2.02 -1.72
CA CYS A 55 3.33 3.31 -2.26
C CYS A 55 2.17 3.91 -1.46
N LEU A 56 1.12 3.13 -1.16
CA LEU A 56 -0.05 3.60 -0.43
C LEU A 56 0.30 4.07 0.99
N VAL A 57 1.13 3.30 1.70
CA VAL A 57 1.62 3.66 3.04
C VAL A 57 2.47 4.92 2.98
N SER A 58 3.38 5.03 2.01
CA SER A 58 4.22 6.22 1.85
C SER A 58 3.40 7.49 1.61
N VAL A 59 2.37 7.41 0.76
CA VAL A 59 1.45 8.52 0.49
C VAL A 59 0.66 8.89 1.75
N ALA A 60 0.14 7.90 2.48
CA ALA A 60 -0.60 8.15 3.73
C ALA A 60 0.27 8.85 4.78
N ILE A 61 1.53 8.45 4.94
CA ILE A 61 2.49 9.09 5.86
C ILE A 61 2.77 10.53 5.43
N VAL A 62 3.02 10.78 4.13
CA VAL A 62 3.29 12.13 3.61
C VAL A 62 2.09 13.05 3.83
N LEU A 63 0.87 12.58 3.53
CA LEU A 63 -0.35 13.36 3.73
C LEU A 63 -0.60 13.64 5.22
N GLY A 64 -0.37 12.65 6.08
CA GLY A 64 -0.48 12.82 7.53
C GLY A 64 0.51 13.84 8.08
N PHE A 65 1.78 13.80 7.63
CA PHE A 65 2.79 14.77 8.03
C PHE A 65 2.48 16.19 7.54
N PHE A 66 2.01 16.32 6.29
CA PHE A 66 1.59 17.61 5.75
C PHE A 66 0.40 18.21 6.51
N ALA A 67 -0.62 17.40 6.80
CA ALA A 67 -1.77 17.85 7.58
C ALA A 67 -1.34 18.28 9.00
N ALA A 68 -0.45 17.51 9.64
CA ALA A 68 0.10 17.85 10.94
C ALA A 68 0.91 19.16 10.92
N ASP A 69 1.76 19.38 9.92
CA ASP A 69 2.53 20.63 9.78
C ASP A 69 1.61 21.84 9.56
N ILE A 70 0.55 21.68 8.74
CA ILE A 70 -0.44 22.74 8.52
C ILE A 70 -1.14 23.09 9.84
N VAL A 71 -1.63 22.09 10.58
CA VAL A 71 -2.28 22.31 11.87
C VAL A 71 -1.31 22.97 12.85
N TRP A 72 -0.06 22.51 12.92
CA TRP A 72 0.96 23.08 13.79
C TRP A 72 1.24 24.54 13.48
N ARG A 73 1.30 24.92 12.19
CA ARG A 73 1.52 26.30 11.76
C ARG A 73 0.34 27.21 12.08
N VAL A 74 -0.88 26.72 11.92
CA VAL A 74 -2.11 27.49 12.21
C VAL A 74 -2.33 27.67 13.71
N THR A 75 -2.09 26.61 14.49
CA THR A 75 -2.35 26.62 15.94
C THR A 75 -1.19 27.18 16.74
N ARG A 76 0.04 27.18 16.20
CA ARG A 76 1.14 27.89 16.85
C ARG A 76 0.76 29.38 16.94
N PRO A 77 0.61 29.92 18.16
CA PRO A 77 0.40 31.34 18.31
C PRO A 77 1.59 32.05 17.68
N SER A 78 1.32 32.96 16.76
CA SER A 78 2.33 33.85 16.22
C SER A 78 3.13 34.42 17.40
N PRO A 79 4.47 34.48 17.34
CA PRO A 79 5.26 35.09 18.41
C PRO A 79 4.81 36.52 18.73
N LYS A 80 4.11 37.18 17.78
CA LYS A 80 3.46 38.48 17.97
C LYS A 80 2.23 38.44 18.89
N ALA A 81 1.50 37.33 18.97
CA ALA A 81 0.37 37.15 19.88
C ALA A 81 0.82 36.94 21.33
N ALA A 82 1.98 36.30 21.55
CA ALA A 82 2.59 36.19 22.88
C ALA A 82 3.05 37.56 23.44
N ALA A 83 3.37 38.52 22.57
CA ALA A 83 3.76 39.87 22.95
C ALA A 83 2.57 40.77 23.38
N VAL A 84 1.32 40.37 23.11
CA VAL A 84 0.11 41.16 23.44
C VAL A 84 -0.40 40.87 24.87
N GLY A 85 0.13 39.86 25.57
CA GLY A 85 -0.38 39.39 26.87
C GLY A 85 0.16 40.09 28.12
N THR A 86 1.22 40.90 28.04
CA THR A 86 1.76 41.62 29.21
C THR A 86 1.24 43.05 29.26
N GLN A 87 -0.08 43.24 29.32
CA GLN A 87 -0.58 44.45 29.99
C GLN A 87 -0.27 44.28 31.47
N GLN A 88 0.74 45.02 31.94
CA GLN A 88 1.02 45.20 33.36
C GLN A 88 -0.26 45.71 34.02
N VAL A 89 -0.96 44.83 34.73
CA VAL A 89 -2.14 45.21 35.52
C VAL A 89 -1.66 46.20 36.56
N LYS A 90 -1.95 47.49 36.33
CA LYS A 90 -1.61 48.58 37.23
C LYS A 90 -2.36 48.33 38.53
N LYS A 91 -1.65 47.88 39.57
CA LYS A 91 -2.22 47.71 40.90
C LYS A 91 -2.47 49.09 41.48
N GLU A 92 -3.72 49.52 41.47
CA GLU A 92 -4.17 50.73 42.15
C GLU A 92 -3.87 50.56 43.66
N THR A 93 -2.84 51.23 44.15
CA THR A 93 -2.43 51.16 45.56
C THR A 93 -3.31 52.15 46.31
N TRP A 94 -4.28 51.63 47.08
CA TRP A 94 -5.18 52.46 47.87
C TRP A 94 -4.37 53.29 48.90
N ARG A 95 -4.55 54.61 48.89
CA ARG A 95 -3.98 55.52 49.89
C ARG A 95 -5.10 56.06 50.78
N PRO A 96 -5.07 55.85 52.11
CA PRO A 96 -5.99 56.52 53.00
C PRO A 96 -5.74 58.02 52.96
N GLN A 97 -6.82 58.80 52.93
CA GLN A 97 -6.78 60.25 53.09
C GLN A 97 -6.37 60.54 54.55
N ALA A 98 -5.25 61.24 54.74
CA ALA A 98 -4.84 61.71 56.06
C ALA A 98 -5.75 62.87 56.46
N ASN A 99 -6.36 62.75 57.65
CA ASN A 99 -7.21 63.76 58.28
C ASN A 99 -6.35 64.75 59.08
#